data_AF-A0A940VM43-F1
#
_entry.id   AF-A0A940VM43-F1
#
_cell.length_a   1.000
_cell.length_b   1.000
_cell.length_c   1.000
_cell.angle_alpha   90.00
_cell.angle_beta   90.00
_cell.angle_gamma   90.00
#
_symmetry.space_group_name_H-M   'P 1'
#
loop_
_entity.id
_entity.type
_entity.pdbx_description
1 polymer ?
#
loop_
_entity_poly.entity_id
_entity_poly.type
_entity_poly.pdbx_seq_one_letter_code
_entity_poly.pdbx_strand_id
1 'polypeptide(L)'
;MIYIDETAFSRKTRKYNSILAGEASAKFSLLLGAVGCFDCRICELPNINNVINYFRWRSEDAHRNALNANCYWMLRKKGHSVQAATSQLNGMSVGNKNELLFQNGINFNYIPDWQKRGIGLYWECYDKPTQNPITGQATFAKRRRITENYHLPMREDYALFIAELLKFIA
;
A
#
# COMPACT_ATOMS: atom_id res chain seq x y z
N MET A 1 9.94 -4.80 -2.40
CA MET A 1 11.19 -4.36 -1.74
C MET A 1 12.34 -5.01 -2.46
N ILE A 2 13.36 -4.25 -2.83
CA ILE A 2 14.56 -4.78 -3.48
C ILE A 2 15.50 -5.27 -2.36
N TYR A 3 15.90 -6.55 -2.41
CA TYR A 3 16.65 -7.20 -1.33
C TYR A 3 18.16 -6.92 -1.43
N ILE A 4 18.91 -7.29 -0.39
CA ILE A 4 20.36 -7.08 -0.37
C ILE A 4 21.06 -7.86 -1.50
N ASP A 5 20.54 -9.04 -1.85
CA ASP A 5 21.07 -9.91 -2.91
C ASP A 5 20.51 -9.61 -4.30
N GLU A 6 19.66 -8.58 -4.45
CA GLU A 6 19.21 -8.19 -5.77
C GLU A 6 20.37 -7.59 -6.59
N THR A 7 20.56 -8.15 -7.77
CA THR A 7 21.65 -7.79 -8.70
C THR A 7 21.15 -7.25 -10.04
N ALA A 8 19.83 -7.21 -10.25
CA ALA A 8 19.24 -6.70 -11.48
C ALA A 8 19.76 -5.29 -11.81
N PHE A 9 19.99 -5.06 -13.10
CA PHE A 9 20.53 -3.82 -13.65
C PHE A 9 21.83 -3.34 -12.99
N SER A 10 22.60 -4.24 -12.36
CA SER A 10 23.80 -3.92 -11.60
C SER A 10 23.55 -2.86 -10.52
N ARG A 11 22.37 -2.88 -9.88
CA ARG A 11 21.97 -1.94 -8.82
C ARG A 11 21.94 -0.46 -9.26
N LYS A 12 21.90 -0.19 -10.57
CA LYS A 12 21.84 1.18 -11.10
C LYS A 12 20.48 1.81 -10.80
N THR A 13 20.42 2.68 -9.81
CA THR A 13 19.18 3.37 -9.36
C THR A 13 18.41 4.02 -10.51
N ARG A 14 19.11 4.66 -11.44
CA ARG A 14 18.50 5.26 -12.65
C ARG A 14 17.70 4.28 -13.51
N LYS A 15 18.11 3.00 -13.58
CA LYS A 15 17.41 1.97 -14.37
C LYS A 15 16.16 1.50 -13.64
N TYR A 16 16.24 1.30 -12.33
CA TYR A 16 15.07 0.98 -11.52
C TYR A 16 14.01 2.08 -11.59
N ASN A 17 14.39 3.34 -11.37
CA ASN A 17 13.43 4.45 -11.39
C ASN A 17 12.72 4.55 -12.74
N SER A 18 13.46 4.53 -13.85
CA SER A 18 12.86 4.69 -15.18
C SER A 18 12.02 3.49 -15.61
N ILE A 19 12.47 2.27 -15.34
CA ILE A 19 11.76 1.05 -15.73
C ILE A 19 10.50 0.88 -14.89
N LEU A 20 10.58 1.00 -13.57
CA LEU A 20 9.42 0.82 -12.67
C LEU A 20 8.36 1.91 -12.90
N ALA A 21 8.77 3.18 -13.06
CA ALA A 21 7.85 4.26 -13.41
C ALA A 21 7.19 4.02 -14.77
N GLY A 22 7.98 3.61 -15.78
CA GLY A 22 7.49 3.32 -17.12
C GLY A 22 6.49 2.17 -17.16
N GLU A 23 6.79 1.07 -16.49
CA GLU A 23 5.92 -0.11 -16.42
C GLU A 23 4.60 0.19 -15.71
N ALA A 24 4.66 0.87 -14.55
CA ALA A 24 3.47 1.28 -13.81
C ALA A 24 2.60 2.23 -14.65
N SER A 25 3.21 3.24 -15.28
CA SER A 25 2.50 4.21 -16.14
C SER A 25 1.84 3.55 -17.34
N ALA A 26 2.55 2.65 -18.02
CA ALA A 26 2.03 1.93 -19.18
C ALA A 26 0.86 1.02 -18.76
N LYS A 27 1.04 0.18 -17.75
CA LYS A 27 0.00 -0.76 -17.31
C LYS A 27 -1.24 -0.04 -16.79
N PHE A 28 -1.05 1.01 -15.98
CA PHE A 28 -2.15 1.82 -15.46
C PHE A 28 -2.92 2.52 -16.58
N SER A 29 -2.21 3.15 -17.53
CA SER A 29 -2.85 3.86 -18.65
C SER A 29 -3.69 2.92 -19.52
N LEU A 30 -3.19 1.71 -19.77
CA LEU A 30 -3.92 0.69 -20.53
C LEU A 30 -5.20 0.22 -19.80
N LEU A 31 -5.15 0.05 -18.48
CA LEU A 31 -6.31 -0.36 -17.70
C LEU A 31 -7.33 0.78 -17.51
N LEU A 32 -6.86 2.02 -17.36
CA LEU A 32 -7.71 3.19 -17.17
C LEU A 32 -8.36 3.66 -18.48
N GLY A 33 -7.69 3.45 -19.63
CA GLY A 33 -8.10 4.02 -20.92
C GLY A 33 -7.76 5.51 -21.08
N ALA A 34 -6.89 6.05 -20.21
CA ALA A 34 -6.43 7.43 -20.25
C ALA A 34 -4.96 7.51 -19.85
N VAL A 35 -4.26 8.59 -20.22
CA VAL A 35 -2.85 8.78 -19.88
C VAL A 35 -2.68 8.94 -18.38
N GLY A 36 -1.87 8.08 -17.76
CA GLY A 36 -1.43 8.20 -16.38
C GLY A 36 0.08 8.06 -16.29
N CYS A 37 0.71 8.98 -15.56
CA CYS A 37 2.16 9.02 -15.36
C CYS A 37 2.49 8.86 -13.88
N PHE A 38 3.46 8.01 -13.57
CA PHE A 38 3.97 7.77 -12.22
C PHE A 38 5.40 8.26 -12.07
N ASP A 39 5.71 8.79 -10.90
CA ASP A 39 7.07 9.05 -10.42
C ASP A 39 7.58 7.81 -9.64
N CYS A 40 8.89 7.56 -9.69
CA CYS A 40 9.54 6.50 -8.93
C CYS A 40 10.77 7.04 -8.20
N ARG A 41 10.85 6.72 -6.91
CA ARG A 41 11.99 7.05 -6.06
C ARG A 41 12.48 5.80 -5.33
N ILE A 42 13.80 5.70 -5.18
CA ILE A 42 14.43 4.67 -4.35
C ILE A 42 14.64 5.25 -2.95
N CYS A 43 14.25 4.47 -1.94
CA CYS A 43 14.56 4.72 -0.55
C CYS A 43 15.54 3.65 -0.08
N GLU A 44 16.77 4.05 0.25
CA GLU A 44 17.79 3.14 0.76
C GLU A 44 17.65 3.00 2.28
N LEU A 45 17.39 1.78 2.74
CA LEU A 45 17.09 1.48 4.15
C LEU A 45 18.12 0.45 4.64
N PRO A 46 19.17 0.86 5.37
CA PRO A 46 20.35 0.03 5.61
C PRO A 46 20.14 -1.14 6.57
N ASN A 47 19.02 -1.20 7.28
CA ASN A 47 18.71 -2.29 8.20
C ASN A 47 17.20 -2.56 8.25
N ILE A 48 16.84 -3.73 8.79
CA ILE A 48 15.45 -4.21 8.90
C ILE A 48 14.58 -3.24 9.72
N ASN A 49 15.12 -2.65 10.79
CA ASN A 49 14.36 -1.70 11.61
C ASN A 49 13.96 -0.45 10.81
N ASN A 50 14.84 0.05 9.93
CA ASN A 50 14.54 1.16 9.05
C ASN A 50 13.46 0.80 8.01
N VAL A 51 13.44 -0.45 7.54
CA VAL A 51 12.37 -0.97 6.67
C VAL A 51 11.03 -0.98 7.40
N ILE A 52 10.98 -1.56 8.61
CA ILE A 52 9.76 -1.61 9.42
C ILE A 52 9.25 -0.19 9.71
N ASN A 53 10.14 0.71 10.15
CA ASN A 53 9.80 2.10 10.44
C ASN A 53 9.30 2.85 9.20
N TYR A 54 9.89 2.61 8.03
CA TYR A 54 9.41 3.16 6.77
C TYR A 54 7.96 2.75 6.48
N PHE A 55 7.65 1.45 6.59
CA PHE A 55 6.29 0.97 6.38
C PHE A 55 5.31 1.50 7.43
N ARG A 56 5.70 1.59 8.71
CA ARG A 56 4.87 2.21 9.77
C ARG A 56 4.54 3.65 9.42
N TRP A 57 5.54 4.43 9.01
CA TRP A 57 5.34 5.82 8.59
C TRP A 57 4.41 5.94 7.37
N ARG A 58 4.56 5.06 6.36
CA ARG A 58 3.66 5.02 5.20
C ARG A 58 2.21 4.66 5.59
N SER A 59 2.03 3.73 6.52
CA SER A 59 0.71 3.35 7.04
C SER A 59 0.04 4.51 7.79
N GLU A 60 0.79 5.22 8.62
CA GLU A 60 0.29 6.42 9.30
C GLU A 60 -0.07 7.54 8.32
N ASP A 61 0.74 7.73 7.28
CA ASP A 61 0.48 8.70 6.22
C ASP A 61 -0.79 8.36 5.43
N ALA A 62 -0.98 7.08 5.09
CA ALA A 62 -2.20 6.60 4.45
C ALA A 62 -3.45 6.92 5.30
N HIS A 63 -3.37 6.70 6.61
CA HIS A 63 -4.47 7.02 7.53
C HIS A 63 -4.80 8.51 7.57
N ARG A 64 -3.79 9.39 7.66
CA ARG A 64 -3.98 10.85 7.63
C ARG A 64 -4.56 11.31 6.29
N ASN A 65 -4.05 10.77 5.18
CA ASN A 65 -4.53 11.09 3.84
C ASN A 65 -5.99 10.63 3.65
N ALA A 66 -6.34 9.44 4.13
CA ALA A 66 -7.69 8.92 4.08
C ALA A 66 -8.68 9.80 4.86
N LEU A 67 -8.31 10.20 6.09
CA LEU A 67 -9.13 11.10 6.90
C LEU A 67 -9.32 12.45 6.21
N ASN A 68 -8.23 13.02 5.71
CA ASN A 68 -8.27 14.31 5.01
C ASN A 68 -9.10 14.25 3.73
N ALA A 69 -8.95 13.19 2.93
CA ALA A 69 -9.68 12.99 1.69
C ALA A 69 -11.20 12.83 1.95
N ASN A 70 -11.59 12.10 3.00
CA ASN A 70 -12.99 11.96 3.36
C ASN A 70 -13.61 13.30 3.78
N CYS A 71 -12.90 14.10 4.58
CA CYS A 71 -13.35 15.43 4.94
C CYS A 71 -13.48 16.33 3.70
N TYR A 72 -12.47 16.31 2.83
CA TYR A 72 -12.43 17.12 1.63
C TYR A 72 -13.59 16.79 0.68
N TRP A 73 -13.77 15.51 0.35
CA TRP A 73 -14.84 15.09 -0.55
C TRP A 73 -16.24 15.27 0.06
N MET A 74 -16.39 15.16 1.38
CA MET A 74 -17.63 15.55 2.06
C MET A 74 -17.93 17.04 1.87
N LEU A 75 -16.97 17.93 2.11
CA LEU A 75 -17.14 19.37 1.91
C LEU A 75 -17.44 19.72 0.44
N ARG A 76 -16.75 19.07 -0.50
CA ARG A 76 -17.00 19.23 -1.94
C ARG A 76 -18.41 18.80 -2.33
N LYS A 77 -18.91 17.69 -1.79
CA LYS A 77 -20.30 17.23 -2.00
C LYS A 77 -21.34 18.18 -1.41
N LYS A 78 -20.99 18.91 -0.35
CA LYS A 78 -21.82 19.98 0.22
C LYS A 78 -21.80 21.29 -0.57
N GLY A 79 -21.03 21.37 -1.66
CA GLY A 79 -20.97 22.55 -2.52
C GLY A 79 -19.85 23.54 -2.19
N HIS A 80 -18.95 23.22 -1.24
CA HIS A 80 -17.79 24.07 -0.98
C HIS A 80 -16.87 24.12 -2.21
N SER A 81 -16.30 25.30 -2.51
CA SER A 81 -15.27 25.45 -3.55
C SER A 81 -13.97 24.71 -3.18
N VAL A 82 -13.08 24.52 -4.16
CA VAL A 82 -11.79 23.84 -3.94
C VAL A 82 -10.96 24.60 -2.91
N GLN A 83 -10.94 25.94 -3.03
CA GLN A 83 -10.23 26.82 -2.11
C GLN A 83 -10.87 26.76 -0.72
N ALA A 84 -12.20 26.85 -0.63
CA ALA A 84 -12.90 26.82 0.67
C ALA A 84 -12.67 25.51 1.42
N ALA A 85 -12.79 24.36 0.73
CA ALA A 85 -12.56 23.06 1.35
C ALA A 85 -11.11 22.89 1.82
N THR A 86 -10.14 23.31 0.99
CA THR A 86 -8.71 23.23 1.32
C THR A 86 -8.37 24.14 2.50
N SER A 87 -8.81 25.40 2.46
CA SER A 87 -8.56 26.37 3.53
C SER A 87 -9.20 25.95 4.85
N GLN A 88 -10.40 25.38 4.82
CA GLN A 88 -11.07 24.89 6.02
C GLN A 88 -10.27 23.75 6.66
N LEU A 89 -9.80 22.78 5.88
CA LEU A 89 -9.04 21.63 6.40
C LEU A 89 -7.59 21.94 6.78
N ASN A 90 -7.06 23.07 6.34
CA ASN A 90 -5.70 23.48 6.62
C ASN A 90 -5.51 23.73 8.13
N GLY A 91 -4.44 23.16 8.70
CA GLY A 91 -4.15 23.28 10.13
C GLY A 91 -5.11 22.53 11.08
N MET A 92 -6.15 21.85 10.58
CA MET A 92 -7.04 21.07 11.45
C MET A 92 -6.32 19.86 12.06
N SER A 93 -6.53 19.66 13.36
CA SER A 93 -6.09 18.45 14.06
C SER A 93 -6.84 17.21 13.60
N VAL A 94 -6.26 16.03 13.85
CA VAL A 94 -6.92 14.73 13.58
C VAL A 94 -8.24 14.61 14.34
N GLY A 95 -8.31 15.10 15.58
CA GLY A 95 -9.55 15.13 16.37
C GLY A 95 -10.64 15.96 15.70
N ASN A 96 -10.32 17.20 15.28
CA ASN A 96 -11.28 18.09 14.65
C ASN A 96 -11.78 17.55 13.31
N LYS A 97 -10.94 16.85 12.55
CA LYS A 97 -11.35 16.19 11.30
C LYS A 97 -12.33 15.04 11.55
N ASN A 98 -12.11 14.24 12.59
CA ASN A 98 -13.05 13.19 12.97
C ASN A 98 -14.39 13.77 13.43
N GLU A 99 -14.36 14.82 14.25
CA GLU A 99 -15.56 15.52 14.71
C GLU A 99 -16.33 16.13 13.52
N LEU A 100 -15.62 16.76 12.57
CA LEU A 100 -16.22 17.28 11.34
C LEU A 100 -16.94 16.18 10.56
N LEU A 101 -16.34 15.00 10.37
CA LEU A 101 -17.02 13.89 9.71
C LEU A 101 -18.23 13.41 10.49
N PHE A 102 -18.10 13.28 11.80
CA PHE A 102 -19.14 12.77 12.68
C PHE A 102 -20.38 13.67 12.69
N GLN A 103 -20.20 15.00 12.81
CA GLN A 103 -21.26 16.01 12.70
C GLN A 103 -21.98 15.96 11.35
N ASN A 104 -21.34 15.40 10.33
CA ASN A 104 -21.88 15.22 8.99
C ASN A 104 -22.37 13.79 8.72
N GLY A 105 -22.57 13.00 9.77
CA GLY A 105 -23.13 11.64 9.69
C GLY A 105 -22.15 10.58 9.17
N ILE A 106 -20.86 10.89 9.08
CA ILE A 106 -19.83 9.97 8.60
C ILE A 106 -18.97 9.51 9.77
N ASN A 107 -19.10 8.24 10.15
CA ASN A 107 -18.20 7.63 11.13
C ASN A 107 -16.97 7.07 10.42
N PHE A 108 -15.81 7.71 10.60
CA PHE A 108 -14.55 7.31 9.99
C PHE A 108 -14.14 5.87 10.34
N ASN A 109 -14.55 5.35 11.49
CA ASN A 109 -14.22 3.98 11.90
C ASN A 109 -14.91 2.92 11.03
N TYR A 110 -16.09 3.22 10.46
CA TYR A 110 -16.84 2.30 9.61
C TYR A 110 -16.43 2.34 8.14
N ILE A 111 -15.52 3.24 7.77
CA ILE A 111 -14.93 3.24 6.43
C ILE A 111 -14.10 1.96 6.24
N PRO A 112 -14.11 1.32 5.05
CA PRO A 112 -13.32 0.12 4.78
C PRO A 112 -11.84 0.30 5.11
N ASP A 113 -11.23 -0.74 5.68
CA ASP A 113 -9.83 -0.69 6.13
C ASP A 113 -8.86 -0.36 5.01
N TRP A 114 -9.06 -0.88 3.80
CA TRP A 114 -8.21 -0.59 2.65
C TRP A 114 -8.15 0.90 2.28
N GLN A 115 -9.23 1.66 2.53
CA GLN A 115 -9.22 3.12 2.30
C GLN A 115 -8.40 3.83 3.37
N LYS A 116 -8.43 3.33 4.62
CA LYS A 116 -7.76 3.93 5.78
C LYS A 116 -6.30 3.50 5.92
N ARG A 117 -5.93 2.31 5.42
CA ARG A 117 -4.66 1.63 5.71
C ARG A 117 -3.90 1.20 4.45
N GLY A 118 -4.52 1.28 3.27
CA GLY A 118 -3.97 0.75 2.03
C GLY A 118 -4.17 -0.75 1.88
N ILE A 119 -3.53 -1.31 0.84
CA ILE A 119 -3.61 -2.74 0.48
C ILE A 119 -2.20 -3.33 0.56
N GLY A 120 -2.07 -4.50 1.19
CA GLY A 120 -0.82 -5.26 1.21
C GLY A 120 -0.74 -6.21 0.04
N LEU A 121 0.38 -6.18 -0.69
CA LEU A 121 0.71 -7.16 -1.73
C LEU A 121 2.03 -7.86 -1.37
N TYR A 122 1.99 -9.17 -1.19
CA TYR A 122 3.17 -9.96 -0.85
C TYR A 122 3.08 -11.37 -1.41
N TRP A 123 4.23 -12.03 -1.51
CA TRP A 123 4.30 -13.42 -1.94
C TRP A 123 3.91 -14.35 -0.80
N GLU A 124 3.03 -15.31 -1.08
CA GLU A 124 2.79 -16.45 -0.19
C GLU A 124 3.07 -17.76 -0.90
N CYS A 125 3.52 -18.75 -0.12
CA CYS A 125 3.63 -20.13 -0.55
C CYS A 125 2.36 -20.88 -0.16
N TYR A 126 1.76 -21.58 -1.12
CA TYR A 126 0.62 -22.45 -0.88
C TYR A 126 0.86 -23.82 -1.49
N ASP A 127 0.23 -24.83 -0.90
CA ASP A 127 0.28 -26.20 -1.40
C ASP A 127 -0.79 -26.37 -2.47
N LYS A 128 -0.35 -26.67 -3.70
CA LYS A 128 -1.24 -26.97 -4.81
C LYS A 128 -1.31 -28.50 -4.97
N PRO A 129 -2.52 -29.11 -4.92
CA PRO A 129 -2.69 -30.51 -5.28
C PRO A 129 -2.19 -30.75 -6.70
N THR A 130 -1.34 -31.75 -6.88
CA THR A 130 -0.81 -32.17 -8.16
C THR A 130 -0.71 -33.69 -8.21
N GLN A 131 -0.47 -34.25 -9.39
CA GLN A 131 -0.04 -35.63 -9.53
C GLN A 131 1.45 -35.67 -9.86
N ASN A 132 2.15 -36.64 -9.29
CA ASN A 132 3.51 -36.95 -9.71
C ASN A 132 3.46 -37.56 -11.14
N PRO A 133 4.10 -36.94 -12.15
CA PRO A 133 4.04 -37.42 -13.53
C PRO A 133 4.69 -38.79 -13.74
N ILE A 134 5.51 -39.28 -12.79
CA ILE A 134 6.18 -40.58 -12.86
C ILE A 134 5.39 -41.65 -12.11
N THR A 135 4.86 -41.36 -10.92
CA THR A 135 4.20 -42.37 -10.07
C THR A 135 2.67 -42.32 -10.09
N GLY A 136 2.07 -41.28 -10.68
CA GLY A 136 0.61 -41.08 -10.73
C GLY A 136 -0.03 -40.76 -9.37
N GLN A 137 0.75 -40.74 -8.28
CA GLN A 137 0.24 -40.50 -6.93
C GLN A 137 -0.11 -39.02 -6.73
N ALA A 138 -1.17 -38.76 -5.97
CA ALA A 138 -1.53 -37.42 -5.52
C ALA A 138 -0.45 -36.90 -4.56
N THR A 139 0.15 -35.77 -4.91
CA THR A 139 1.15 -35.08 -4.10
C THR A 139 0.82 -33.60 -4.00
N PHE A 140 1.43 -32.91 -3.05
CA PHE A 140 1.33 -31.45 -2.95
C PHE A 140 2.62 -30.83 -3.48
N ALA A 141 2.48 -29.84 -4.35
CA ALA A 141 3.60 -29.05 -4.81
C ALA A 141 3.48 -27.63 -4.29
N LYS A 142 4.55 -27.13 -3.67
CA LYS A 142 4.65 -25.73 -3.25
C LYS A 142 4.65 -24.82 -4.47
N ARG A 143 3.80 -23.81 -4.45
CA ARG A 143 3.72 -22.74 -5.46
C ARG A 143 3.68 -21.39 -4.76
N ARG A 144 4.16 -20.37 -5.47
CA ARG A 144 4.11 -18.98 -5.00
C ARG A 144 2.98 -18.25 -5.72
N ARG A 145 2.22 -17.43 -5.00
CA ARG A 145 1.28 -16.46 -5.57
C ARG A 145 1.42 -15.11 -4.86
N ILE A 146 0.98 -14.05 -5.52
CA ILE A 146 0.79 -12.76 -4.87
C ILE A 146 -0.56 -12.80 -4.17
N THR A 147 -0.58 -12.39 -2.91
CA THR A 147 -1.79 -12.27 -2.10
C THR A 147 -2.13 -10.80 -1.88
N GLU A 148 -3.42 -10.52 -1.94
CA GLU A 148 -4.00 -9.19 -1.74
C GLU A 148 -4.64 -9.13 -0.35
N ASN A 149 -4.10 -8.28 0.53
CA ASN A 149 -4.61 -8.09 1.88
C ASN A 149 -5.24 -6.69 2.03
N TYR A 150 -6.57 -6.66 2.13
CA TYR A 150 -7.38 -5.45 2.32
C TYR A 150 -7.58 -5.06 3.79
N HIS A 151 -7.17 -5.91 4.72
CA HIS A 151 -7.36 -5.77 6.16
C HIS A 151 -6.01 -5.73 6.89
N LEU A 152 -5.19 -4.74 6.54
CA LEU A 152 -3.90 -4.57 7.19
C LEU A 152 -4.05 -4.25 8.68
N PRO A 153 -3.21 -4.84 9.55
CA PRO A 153 -3.16 -4.50 10.97
C PRO A 153 -2.67 -3.06 11.19
N MET A 154 -2.72 -2.57 12.44
CA MET A 154 -2.30 -1.21 12.79
C MET A 154 -1.21 -1.22 13.87
N ARG A 155 -0.47 -0.10 13.98
CA ARG A 155 0.49 0.15 15.07
C ARG A 155 1.52 -0.97 15.22
N GLU A 156 1.66 -1.55 16.41
CA GLU A 156 2.64 -2.60 16.67
C GLU A 156 2.32 -3.91 15.94
N ASP A 157 1.03 -4.27 15.79
CA ASP A 157 0.65 -5.45 15.02
C ASP A 157 1.06 -5.33 13.56
N TYR A 158 1.04 -4.11 13.02
CA TYR A 158 1.58 -3.84 11.68
C TYR A 158 3.10 -3.96 11.62
N ALA A 159 3.81 -3.52 12.66
CA ALA A 159 5.25 -3.69 12.74
C ALA A 159 5.64 -5.17 12.77
N LEU A 160 4.94 -5.98 13.59
CA LEU A 160 5.13 -7.42 13.69
C LEU A 160 4.81 -8.13 12.37
N PHE A 161 3.72 -7.75 11.72
CA PHE A 161 3.34 -8.26 10.40
C PHE A 161 4.43 -8.02 9.35
N ILE A 162 4.97 -6.80 9.27
CA ILE A 162 6.07 -6.50 8.34
C ILE A 162 7.34 -7.28 8.71
N ALA A 163 7.67 -7.38 10.00
CA ALA A 163 8.82 -8.16 10.45
C ALA A 163 8.70 -9.65 10.07
N GLU A 164 7.50 -10.23 10.17
CA GLU A 164 7.23 -11.59 9.74
C GLU A 164 7.42 -11.77 8.24
N LEU A 165 6.87 -10.86 7.42
CA LEU A 165 7.06 -10.89 5.96
C LEU A 165 8.54 -10.82 5.55
N LEU A 166 9.36 -10.06 6.29
CA LEU A 166 10.79 -9.95 6.02
C LEU A 166 11.56 -11.23 6.36
N LYS A 167 11.10 -12.04 7.32
CA LYS A 167 11.72 -13.35 7.63
C LYS A 167 11.58 -14.35 6.48
N PHE A 168 10.48 -14.30 5.74
CA PHE A 168 10.24 -15.20 4.59
C PHE A 168 11.03 -14.82 3.33
N ILE A 169 11.77 -13.71 3.37
CA ILE A 169 12.58 -13.21 2.26
C ILE A 169 14.08 -13.37 2.57
N ALA A 170 14.44 -13.75 3.81
CA ALA A 170 15.81 -14.02 4.26
C ALA A 170 16.24 -15.47 4.04
#